data_AF-A0A6P0U5C4-F1
#
_entry.id   AF-A0A6P0U5C4-F1
#
_cell.length_a   1.000
_cell.length_b   1.000
_cell.length_c   1.000
_cell.angle_alpha   90.00
_cell.angle_beta   90.00
_cell.angle_gamma   90.00
#
_symmetry.space_group_name_H-M   'P 1'
#
loop_
_entity.id
_entity.type
_entity.pdbx_description
1 polymer ?
#
loop_
_entity_poly.entity_id
_entity_poly.type
_entity_poly.pdbx_seq_one_letter_code
_entity_poly.pdbx_strand_id
1 'polypeptide(L)'
;AKPADVVVDITGIQYGWLINYPESGVLAGELHVPVNKDIQINLSASDVIHSFWIPAFRLKQDAIPGKDTQLRFVATKIGEYPVYCAELCGAYHGAMRTQVIVETQEEYEAWIAENTFAEEPQLDEAIAVKTADLSESEYLSPYADEMGIDSETLNHIHPN
;
A
#
# COMPACT_ATOMS: atom_id res chain seq x y z
N ALA A 1 17.79 -16.45 -20.09
CA ALA A 1 16.35 -16.13 -20.26
C ALA A 1 16.19 -14.63 -20.44
N LYS A 2 15.09 -14.15 -21.03
CA LYS A 2 14.80 -12.70 -21.11
C LYS A 2 14.75 -12.12 -19.68
N PRO A 3 15.37 -10.96 -19.39
CA PRO A 3 15.13 -10.26 -18.12
C PRO A 3 13.63 -9.95 -17.95
N ALA A 4 13.16 -9.93 -16.71
CA ALA A 4 11.80 -9.48 -16.41
C ALA A 4 11.69 -7.97 -16.66
N ASP A 5 10.49 -7.51 -16.99
CA ASP A 5 10.23 -6.08 -17.20
C ASP A 5 10.10 -5.35 -15.85
N VAL A 6 9.63 -6.04 -14.81
CA VAL A 6 9.60 -5.56 -13.41
C VAL A 6 10.09 -6.67 -12.49
N VAL A 7 10.97 -6.32 -11.53
CA VAL A 7 11.43 -7.22 -10.47
C VAL A 7 11.01 -6.65 -9.13
N VAL A 8 10.41 -7.50 -8.29
CA VAL A 8 9.94 -7.13 -6.95
C VAL A 8 10.43 -8.15 -5.93
N ASP A 9 10.94 -7.68 -4.80
CA ASP A 9 11.34 -8.52 -3.69
C ASP A 9 10.21 -8.51 -2.64
N ILE A 10 9.68 -9.68 -2.31
CA ILE A 10 8.61 -9.85 -1.33
C ILE A 10 9.09 -10.69 -0.16
N THR A 11 9.00 -10.14 1.05
CA THR A 11 9.33 -10.83 2.29
C THR A 11 8.08 -11.06 3.13
N GLY A 12 7.80 -12.33 3.43
CA GLY A 12 6.74 -12.71 4.37
C GLY A 12 7.18 -12.54 5.82
N ILE A 13 6.33 -11.89 6.62
CA ILE A 13 6.47 -11.73 8.07
C ILE A 13 5.12 -12.05 8.74
N GLN A 14 5.09 -12.46 10.00
CA GLN A 14 3.86 -12.54 10.78
C GLN A 14 3.33 -11.11 11.04
N TYR A 15 2.20 -10.65 10.48
CA TYR A 15 1.28 -11.30 9.55
C TYR A 15 1.01 -10.39 8.34
N GLY A 16 2.06 -10.09 7.58
CA GLY A 16 2.03 -9.19 6.44
C GLY A 16 3.14 -9.47 5.41
N TRP A 17 3.12 -8.69 4.35
CA TRP A 17 4.08 -8.78 3.25
C TRP A 17 4.83 -7.46 3.13
N LEU A 18 6.16 -7.51 3.15
CA LEU A 18 7.02 -6.38 2.83
C LEU A 18 7.34 -6.44 1.34
N ILE A 19 6.92 -5.45 0.57
CA ILE A 19 7.03 -5.45 -0.90
C ILE A 19 8.00 -4.35 -1.29
N ASN A 20 9.18 -4.74 -1.75
CA ASN A 20 10.29 -3.85 -2.10
C ASN A 20 10.53 -3.84 -3.61
N TYR A 21 10.60 -2.65 -4.20
CA TYR A 21 10.95 -2.43 -5.60
C TYR A 21 12.43 -2.01 -5.66
N PRO A 22 13.37 -2.94 -5.87
CA PRO A 22 14.80 -2.67 -5.69
C PRO A 22 15.37 -1.60 -6.63
N GLU A 23 14.73 -1.37 -7.79
CA GLU A 23 15.17 -0.35 -8.76
C GLU A 23 14.83 1.07 -8.30
N SER A 24 13.64 1.28 -7.72
CA SER A 24 13.18 2.60 -7.25
C SER A 24 13.44 2.84 -5.75
N GLY A 25 13.67 1.78 -4.98
CA GLY A 25 13.76 1.84 -3.52
C GLY A 25 12.41 1.98 -2.81
N VAL A 26 11.29 1.88 -3.55
CA VAL A 26 9.94 1.95 -2.98
C VAL A 26 9.68 0.73 -2.10
N LEU A 27 9.14 0.98 -0.90
CA LEU A 27 8.63 -0.04 0.01
C LEU A 27 7.12 0.15 0.17
N ALA A 28 6.33 -0.87 -0.15
CA ALA A 28 4.87 -0.80 -0.15
C ALA A 28 4.23 -1.95 0.62
N GLY A 29 2.96 -1.76 0.99
CA GLY A 29 2.10 -2.80 1.57
C GLY A 29 1.31 -3.59 0.53
N GLU A 30 1.28 -3.13 -0.73
CA GLU A 30 0.53 -3.71 -1.86
C GLU A 30 1.44 -3.87 -3.09
N LEU A 31 1.12 -4.84 -3.95
CA LEU A 31 1.90 -5.14 -5.15
C LEU A 31 1.32 -4.40 -6.36
N HIS A 32 1.94 -3.31 -6.77
CA HIS A 32 1.64 -2.57 -7.99
C HIS A 32 2.41 -3.15 -9.17
N VAL A 33 1.72 -3.44 -10.28
CA VAL A 33 2.33 -3.97 -11.50
C VAL A 33 1.67 -3.41 -12.77
N PRO A 34 2.45 -3.09 -13.80
CA PRO A 34 1.91 -2.69 -15.10
C PRO A 34 1.33 -3.88 -15.87
N VAL A 35 0.17 -3.67 -16.50
CA VAL A 35 -0.49 -4.66 -17.35
C VAL A 35 0.37 -5.02 -18.58
N ASN A 36 0.34 -6.29 -18.98
CA ASN A 36 1.07 -6.88 -20.11
C ASN A 36 2.60 -6.80 -20.01
N LYS A 37 3.13 -6.67 -18.79
CA LYS A 37 4.56 -6.76 -18.50
C LYS A 37 4.90 -8.07 -17.81
N ASP A 38 6.12 -8.53 -18.04
CA ASP A 38 6.69 -9.72 -17.42
C ASP A 38 7.21 -9.38 -16.03
N ILE A 39 6.49 -9.83 -15.00
CA ILE A 39 6.75 -9.53 -13.59
C ILE A 39 7.45 -10.73 -12.96
N GLN A 40 8.59 -10.49 -12.33
CA GLN A 40 9.28 -11.46 -11.48
C GLN A 40 9.18 -11.03 -10.03
N ILE A 41 8.70 -11.95 -9.18
CA ILE A 41 8.73 -11.80 -7.73
C ILE A 41 9.81 -12.73 -7.18
N ASN A 42 10.74 -12.17 -6.41
CA ASN A 42 11.65 -12.92 -5.56
C ASN A 42 11.02 -13.01 -4.17
N LEU A 43 10.72 -14.23 -3.70
CA LEU A 43 10.04 -14.46 -2.44
C LEU A 43 10.97 -15.05 -1.39
N SER A 44 10.92 -14.46 -0.20
CA SER A 44 11.58 -14.97 1.01
C SER A 44 10.68 -14.78 2.24
N ALA A 45 11.10 -15.29 3.38
CA ALA A 45 10.44 -15.04 4.67
C ALA A 45 11.48 -14.80 5.77
N SER A 46 11.15 -13.97 6.76
CA SER A 46 12.07 -13.66 7.86
C SER A 46 11.82 -14.49 9.12
N ASP A 47 10.67 -15.16 9.24
CA ASP A 47 10.26 -15.87 10.45
C ASP A 47 9.84 -17.33 10.20
N VAL A 48 8.62 -17.56 9.75
CA VAL A 48 8.03 -18.88 9.47
C VAL A 48 7.73 -19.02 7.98
N ILE A 49 7.28 -20.19 7.56
CA ILE A 49 6.85 -20.39 6.18
C ILE A 49 5.52 -19.65 5.97
N HIS A 50 5.44 -18.93 4.86
CA HIS A 50 4.21 -18.33 4.33
C HIS A 50 3.98 -18.84 2.90
N SER A 51 2.84 -18.53 2.30
CA SER A 51 2.63 -18.78 0.87
C SER A 51 1.89 -17.62 0.25
N PHE A 52 2.53 -16.93 -0.69
CA PHE A 52 1.93 -15.81 -1.42
C PHE A 52 1.00 -16.38 -2.49
N TRP A 53 -0.31 -16.14 -2.36
CA TRP A 53 -1.31 -16.71 -3.26
C TRP A 53 -2.21 -15.65 -3.87
N ILE A 54 -2.23 -15.59 -5.20
CA ILE A 54 -3.15 -14.76 -5.99
C ILE A 54 -4.18 -15.70 -6.65
N PRO A 55 -5.39 -15.89 -6.08
CA PRO A 55 -6.34 -16.89 -6.58
C PRO A 55 -6.77 -16.65 -8.03
N ALA A 56 -6.97 -15.38 -8.41
CA ALA A 56 -7.37 -14.99 -9.76
C ALA A 56 -6.34 -15.41 -10.83
N PHE A 57 -5.05 -15.44 -10.46
CA PHE A 57 -3.98 -15.84 -11.37
C PHE A 57 -3.70 -17.35 -11.31
N ARG A 58 -4.28 -18.05 -10.31
CA ARG A 58 -3.99 -19.45 -9.98
C ARG A 58 -2.50 -19.68 -9.70
N LEU A 59 -1.84 -18.67 -9.14
CA LEU A 59 -0.42 -18.68 -8.82
C LEU A 59 -0.23 -18.62 -7.32
N LYS A 60 0.52 -19.58 -6.79
CA LYS A 60 0.99 -19.58 -5.41
C LYS A 60 2.46 -20.00 -5.35
N GLN A 61 3.21 -19.42 -4.44
CA GLN A 61 4.58 -19.82 -4.16
C GLN A 61 4.86 -19.64 -2.65
N ASP A 62 5.48 -20.66 -2.07
CA ASP A 62 5.84 -20.65 -0.65
C ASP A 62 7.03 -19.73 -0.43
N ALA A 63 6.92 -18.83 0.54
CA ALA A 63 8.01 -18.01 1.06
C ALA A 63 8.65 -18.72 2.24
N ILE A 64 9.94 -19.09 2.11
CA ILE A 64 10.61 -20.03 3.01
C ILE A 64 11.80 -19.32 3.68
N PRO A 65 11.89 -19.32 5.02
CA PRO A 65 13.05 -18.76 5.70
C PRO A 65 14.36 -19.44 5.27
N GLY A 66 15.35 -18.62 4.88
CA GLY A 66 16.66 -19.10 4.44
C GLY A 66 16.70 -19.75 3.05
N LYS A 67 15.61 -19.70 2.27
CA LYS A 67 15.57 -20.20 0.90
C LYS A 67 14.77 -19.26 -0.01
N ASP A 68 15.46 -18.68 -0.97
CA ASP A 68 14.82 -17.88 -2.00
C ASP A 68 13.96 -18.75 -2.93
N THR A 69 12.79 -18.24 -3.24
CA THR A 69 11.88 -18.80 -4.25
C THR A 69 11.47 -17.72 -5.22
N GLN A 70 10.94 -18.10 -6.38
CA GLN A 70 10.59 -17.15 -7.43
C GLN A 70 9.26 -17.50 -8.06
N LEU A 71 8.49 -16.47 -8.43
CA LEU A 71 7.25 -16.56 -9.18
C LEU A 71 7.32 -15.55 -10.32
N ARG A 72 6.96 -15.97 -11.54
CA ARG A 72 6.99 -15.11 -12.72
C ARG A 72 5.69 -15.19 -13.50
N PHE A 73 5.15 -14.06 -13.91
CA PHE A 73 3.84 -13.99 -14.57
C PHE A 73 3.68 -12.72 -15.41
N VAL A 74 2.63 -12.71 -16.25
CA VAL A 74 2.17 -11.53 -16.98
C VAL A 74 0.72 -11.28 -16.58
N ALA A 75 0.43 -10.13 -15.99
CA ALA A 75 -0.94 -9.73 -15.69
C ALA A 75 -1.60 -9.14 -16.94
N THR A 76 -2.72 -9.71 -17.39
CA THR A 76 -3.34 -9.34 -18.69
C THR A 76 -4.59 -8.48 -18.55
N LYS A 77 -5.04 -8.19 -17.33
CA LYS A 77 -6.27 -7.45 -17.06
C LYS A 77 -6.07 -6.51 -15.88
N ILE A 78 -6.32 -5.22 -16.11
CA ILE A 78 -6.31 -4.16 -15.09
C ILE A 78 -7.35 -4.46 -14.00
N GLY A 79 -6.99 -4.15 -12.76
CA GLY A 79 -7.86 -4.28 -11.60
C GLY A 79 -7.09 -4.67 -10.33
N GLU A 80 -7.84 -4.77 -9.24
CA GLU A 80 -7.34 -5.15 -7.92
C GLU A 80 -7.63 -6.64 -7.66
N TYR A 81 -6.61 -7.37 -7.24
CA TYR A 81 -6.70 -8.81 -7.01
C TYR A 81 -6.23 -9.14 -5.59
N PRO A 82 -7.08 -9.75 -4.75
CA PRO A 82 -6.69 -10.05 -3.39
C PRO A 82 -5.59 -11.12 -3.35
N VAL A 83 -4.68 -10.94 -2.39
CA VAL A 83 -3.61 -11.86 -2.07
C VAL A 83 -3.81 -12.39 -0.66
N TYR A 84 -3.63 -13.70 -0.50
CA TYR A 84 -3.76 -14.37 0.78
C TYR A 84 -2.47 -15.10 1.14
N CYS A 85 -2.19 -15.19 2.43
CA CYS A 85 -1.29 -16.25 2.91
C CYS A 85 -2.01 -17.60 2.82
N ALA A 86 -1.41 -18.57 2.13
CA ALA A 86 -1.99 -19.90 1.91
C ALA A 86 -1.26 -21.03 2.67
N GLU A 87 -0.36 -20.67 3.59
CA GLU A 87 0.34 -21.61 4.48
C GLU A 87 0.10 -21.21 5.93
N LEU A 88 -0.22 -22.15 6.82
CA LEU A 88 -0.60 -21.84 8.19
C LEU A 88 0.59 -21.23 8.95
N CYS A 89 0.59 -19.91 9.07
CA CYS A 89 1.72 -19.14 9.60
C CYS A 89 1.51 -18.61 11.03
N GLY A 90 0.40 -18.96 11.71
CA GLY A 90 0.14 -18.60 13.11
C GLY A 90 -1.28 -18.10 13.39
N ALA A 91 -1.47 -17.45 14.54
CA ALA A 91 -2.79 -17.08 15.07
C ALA A 91 -3.57 -16.09 14.18
N TYR A 92 -2.88 -15.18 13.50
CA TYR A 92 -3.49 -14.20 12.59
C TYR A 92 -3.37 -14.59 11.11
N HIS A 93 -3.09 -15.87 10.81
CA HIS A 93 -2.96 -16.38 9.44
C HIS A 93 -4.13 -15.96 8.53
N GLY A 94 -5.38 -16.08 8.99
CA GLY A 94 -6.56 -15.72 8.19
C GLY A 94 -6.70 -14.23 7.86
N ALA A 95 -5.98 -13.36 8.60
CA ALA A 95 -5.94 -11.91 8.40
C ALA A 95 -4.73 -11.45 7.58
N MET A 96 -3.75 -12.33 7.32
CA MET A 96 -2.57 -12.01 6.52
C MET A 96 -2.94 -11.89 5.03
N ARG A 97 -3.23 -10.65 4.62
CA ARG A 97 -3.75 -10.30 3.30
C ARG A 97 -3.05 -9.07 2.77
N THR A 98 -2.99 -8.98 1.45
CA THR A 98 -2.62 -7.78 0.68
C THR A 98 -3.36 -7.86 -0.66
N GLN A 99 -2.98 -7.05 -1.64
CA GLN A 99 -3.53 -7.09 -2.98
C GLN A 99 -2.45 -6.85 -4.05
N VAL A 100 -2.75 -7.31 -5.26
CA VAL A 100 -2.06 -6.91 -6.47
C VAL A 100 -2.92 -5.88 -7.19
N ILE A 101 -2.36 -4.70 -7.43
CA ILE A 101 -2.94 -3.65 -8.26
C ILE A 101 -2.31 -3.78 -9.64
N VAL A 102 -3.13 -4.15 -10.62
CA VAL A 102 -2.72 -4.19 -12.02
C VAL A 102 -3.23 -2.93 -12.70
N GLU A 103 -2.31 -2.10 -13.18
CA GLU A 103 -2.62 -0.77 -13.69
C GLU A 103 -1.99 -0.55 -15.08
N THR A 104 -2.28 0.60 -15.70
CA THR A 104 -1.60 0.99 -16.94
C THR A 104 -0.13 1.32 -16.67
N GLN A 105 0.69 1.35 -17.73
CA GLN A 105 2.09 1.74 -17.58
C GLN A 105 2.24 3.16 -17.02
N GLU A 106 1.37 4.09 -17.43
CA GLU A 106 1.37 5.49 -16.99
C GLU A 106 1.03 5.62 -15.51
N GLU A 107 -0.02 4.93 -15.05
CA GLU A 107 -0.42 4.91 -13.63
C GLU A 107 0.69 4.30 -12.76
N TYR A 108 1.29 3.19 -13.20
CA TYR A 108 2.39 2.54 -12.47
C TYR A 108 3.60 3.46 -12.33
N GLU A 109 3.98 4.16 -13.40
CA GLU A 109 5.09 5.11 -13.38
C GLU A 109 4.81 6.30 -12.46
N ALA A 110 3.57 6.82 -12.48
CA ALA A 110 3.13 7.87 -11.56
C ALA A 110 3.20 7.40 -10.10
N TRP A 111 2.69 6.19 -9.80
CA TRP A 111 2.74 5.60 -8.47
C TRP A 111 4.18 5.42 -7.97
N ILE A 112 5.08 4.91 -8.83
CA ILE A 112 6.50 4.80 -8.48
C ILE A 112 7.09 6.18 -8.18
N ALA A 113 6.82 7.20 -9.00
CA ALA A 113 7.35 8.54 -8.80
C ALA A 113 6.86 9.18 -7.49
N GLU A 114 5.58 9.00 -7.15
CA GLU A 114 4.98 9.51 -5.91
C GLU A 114 5.52 8.83 -4.65
N ASN A 115 5.88 7.54 -4.74
CA ASN A 115 6.31 6.74 -3.59
C ASN A 115 7.84 6.58 -3.52
N THR A 116 8.56 6.99 -4.55
CA THR A 116 10.03 7.09 -4.49
C THR A 116 10.35 8.24 -3.56
N PHE A 117 11.02 7.94 -2.45
CA PHE A 117 11.51 8.97 -1.54
C PHE A 117 12.43 9.93 -2.31
N ALA A 118 11.90 11.08 -2.73
CA ALA A 118 12.74 12.20 -3.08
C ALA A 118 13.49 12.63 -1.82
N GLU A 119 14.81 12.77 -1.89
CA GLU A 119 15.64 13.38 -0.83
C GLU A 119 15.30 14.85 -0.54
N GLU A 120 14.16 15.37 -1.05
CA GLU A 120 13.66 16.69 -0.70
C GLU A 120 12.56 16.58 0.36
N PRO A 121 12.87 16.85 1.63
CA PRO A 121 11.85 16.94 2.64
C PRO A 121 11.00 18.18 2.36
N GLN A 122 9.83 18.02 1.75
CA GLN A 122 8.70 18.90 2.05
C GLN A 122 8.18 18.53 3.45
N LEU A 123 9.01 18.79 4.46
CA LEU A 123 8.66 18.69 5.88
C LEU A 123 7.66 19.78 6.30
N ASP A 124 7.33 20.71 5.40
CA ASP A 124 6.45 21.84 5.67
C ASP A 124 4.94 21.49 5.58
N GLU A 125 4.59 20.31 5.03
CA GLU A 125 3.19 19.83 4.93
C GLU A 125 2.93 18.59 5.81
N ALA A 126 3.51 18.54 7.01
CA ALA A 126 2.97 17.65 8.02
C ALA A 126 1.55 18.14 8.42
N ILE A 127 0.50 17.59 7.82
CA ILE A 127 -0.91 17.78 8.22
C ILE A 127 -1.21 17.03 9.54
N ALA A 128 -0.22 16.90 10.42
CA ALA A 128 -0.44 16.47 11.79
C ALA A 128 -0.84 17.71 12.58
N VAL A 129 -2.12 18.09 12.47
CA VAL A 129 -2.66 19.16 13.32
C VAL A 129 -2.72 18.64 14.75
N LYS A 130 -1.85 19.16 15.60
CA LYS A 130 -1.92 18.92 17.04
C LYS A 130 -3.12 19.69 17.58
N THR A 131 -4.24 18.99 17.77
CA THR A 131 -5.50 19.59 18.23
C THR A 131 -5.38 20.38 19.54
N ALA A 132 -4.39 20.05 20.37
CA ALA A 132 -4.08 20.79 21.59
C ALA A 132 -3.54 22.22 21.36
N ASP A 133 -3.06 22.53 20.16
CA ASP A 133 -2.53 23.84 19.79
C ASP A 133 -3.56 24.69 19.02
N LEU A 134 -4.75 24.15 18.74
CA LEU A 134 -5.86 24.87 18.12
C LEU A 134 -6.60 25.73 19.14
N SER A 135 -7.05 26.92 18.72
CA SER A 135 -8.07 27.64 19.47
C SER A 135 -9.40 26.87 19.47
N GLU A 136 -10.26 27.13 20.45
CA GLU A 136 -11.58 26.50 20.55
C GLU A 136 -12.41 26.71 19.27
N SER A 137 -12.33 27.89 18.64
CA SER A 137 -12.99 28.17 17.36
C SER A 137 -12.43 27.36 16.19
N GLU A 138 -11.11 27.19 16.10
CA GLU A 138 -10.49 26.40 15.03
C GLU A 138 -10.79 24.91 15.20
N TYR A 139 -10.80 24.43 16.44
CA TYR A 139 -11.17 23.05 16.78
C TYR A 139 -12.64 22.74 16.45
N LEU A 140 -13.54 23.70 16.69
CA LEU A 140 -14.97 23.53 16.50
C LEU A 140 -15.46 23.85 15.09
N SER A 141 -14.63 24.48 14.23
CA SER A 141 -15.03 24.90 12.87
C SER A 141 -15.68 23.77 12.04
N PRO A 142 -15.15 22.54 11.99
CA PRO A 142 -15.78 21.48 11.22
C PRO A 142 -17.16 21.07 11.75
N TYR A 143 -17.39 21.21 13.06
CA TYR A 143 -18.64 20.85 13.72
C TYR A 143 -19.68 21.97 13.67
N ALA A 144 -19.25 23.22 13.66
CA ALA A 144 -20.14 24.39 13.52
C ALA A 144 -20.86 24.36 12.16
N ASP A 145 -20.15 23.96 11.10
CA ASP A 145 -20.71 23.77 9.76
C ASP A 145 -21.77 22.65 9.74
N GLU A 146 -21.52 21.52 10.41
CA GLU A 146 -22.49 20.41 10.53
C GLU A 146 -23.73 20.78 11.34
N MET A 147 -23.58 21.66 12.34
CA MET A 147 -24.68 22.17 13.15
C MET A 147 -25.46 23.30 12.47
N GLY A 148 -25.06 23.72 11.26
CA GLY A 148 -25.68 24.82 10.53
C GLY A 148 -25.51 26.17 11.22
N ILE A 149 -24.48 26.31 12.06
CA ILE A 149 -24.15 27.57 12.73
C ILE A 149 -23.27 28.36 11.77
N ASP A 150 -23.93 29.05 10.84
CA ASP A 150 -23.27 29.97 9.92
C ASP A 150 -23.11 31.37 10.53
N SER A 151 -22.36 32.22 9.81
CA SER A 151 -22.13 33.61 10.22
C SER A 151 -23.42 34.42 10.35
N GLU A 152 -24.47 34.05 9.61
CA GLU A 152 -25.82 34.63 9.73
C GLU A 152 -26.45 34.25 11.08
N THR A 153 -26.41 32.97 11.46
CA THR A 153 -26.92 32.44 12.73
C THR A 153 -26.19 33.05 13.93
N LEU A 154 -24.87 33.22 13.85
CA LEU A 154 -24.07 33.85 14.91
C LEU A 154 -24.42 35.34 15.11
N ASN A 155 -24.66 36.08 14.03
CA ASN A 155 -25.07 37.49 14.09
C ASN A 155 -26.45 37.69 14.75
N HIS A 156 -27.33 36.68 14.70
CA HIS A 156 -28.63 36.74 15.36
C HIS A 156 -28.56 36.49 16.89
N ILE A 157 -27.53 35.78 17.36
CA ILE A 157 -27.38 35.42 18.79
C ILE A 157 -26.60 36.51 19.55
N HIS A 158 -25.67 37.19 18.88
CA HIS A 158 -24.93 38.34 19.41
C HIS A 158 -24.97 39.53 18.44
N PRO A 159 -26.05 40.35 18.46
CA PRO A 159 -26.01 41.64 17.78
C PRO A 159 -25.03 42.54 18.54
N ASN A 160 -24.09 43.16 17.81
CA ASN A 160 -23.25 44.24 18.34
C ASN A 160 -24.08 45.37 18.96
#